data_AF-A0A529TDU8-F1
#
_entry.id   AF-A0A529TDU8-F1
#
_cell.length_a   1.000
_cell.length_b   1.000
_cell.length_c   1.000
_cell.angle_alpha   90.00
_cell.angle_beta   90.00
_cell.angle_gamma   90.00
#
_symmetry.space_group_name_H-M   'P 1'
#
loop_
_entity.id
_entity.type
_entity.pdbx_description
1 polymer ?
#
loop_
_entity_poly.entity_id
_entity_poly.type
_entity_poly.pdbx_seq_one_letter_code
_entity_poly.pdbx_strand_id
1 'polypeptide(L)'
;TQILPTDYLAHGVDGDGDGKVDLRNSVPDVIMTTASKIQSRGWKRDQPWVQEVRVPDEMPWDQTGRTNKLPLSQWAQWGVTEPNGNPLIDNGLKAGLALPMGRKGPAFLTYDNFDVYLEWNQSFTYALTAAVMATRFAGAPQFDPRTPEQGLSGDQMKALQTKLEAKGYDVGTVDGILGTNTREAIRKEQMRLGLPVDGWPTPELLAKL
;
A
#
# COMPACT_ATOMS: atom_id res chain seq x y z
N THR A 1 22.08 -0.09 -0.91
CA THR A 1 20.81 -0.84 -1.04
C THR A 1 20.10 -1.16 0.28
N GLN A 2 20.69 -1.14 1.49
CA GLN A 2 20.03 -1.65 2.73
C GLN A 2 19.57 -3.12 2.62
N ILE A 3 20.20 -3.89 1.73
CA ILE A 3 19.96 -5.33 1.55
C ILE A 3 20.59 -6.11 2.72
N LEU A 4 19.91 -7.16 3.19
CA LEU A 4 20.43 -8.06 4.22
C LEU A 4 21.60 -8.88 3.68
N PRO A 5 22.59 -9.29 4.51
CA PRO A 5 23.70 -10.12 4.06
C PRO A 5 23.28 -11.42 3.35
N THR A 6 22.17 -12.04 3.78
CA THR A 6 21.61 -13.25 3.15
C THR A 6 21.10 -12.98 1.73
N ASP A 7 20.42 -11.85 1.53
CA ASP A 7 19.94 -11.43 0.21
C ASP A 7 21.11 -11.03 -0.71
N TYR A 8 22.17 -10.42 -0.15
CA TYR A 8 23.39 -10.12 -0.90
C TYR A 8 24.04 -11.39 -1.45
N LEU A 9 24.17 -12.43 -0.61
CA LEU A 9 24.75 -13.71 -1.03
C LEU A 9 23.87 -14.44 -2.06
N ALA A 10 22.55 -14.32 -1.95
CA ALA A 10 21.62 -15.02 -2.82
C ALA A 10 21.38 -14.31 -4.16
N HIS A 11 21.43 -12.97 -4.18
CA HIS A 11 20.96 -12.16 -5.31
C HIS A 11 21.97 -11.11 -5.80
N GLY A 12 23.16 -11.05 -5.21
CA GLY A 12 24.24 -10.16 -5.64
C GLY A 12 24.59 -10.36 -7.11
N VAL A 13 24.66 -9.25 -7.85
CA VAL A 13 25.05 -9.23 -9.26
C VAL A 13 26.18 -8.24 -9.43
N ASP A 14 27.28 -8.72 -10.00
CA ASP A 14 28.37 -7.92 -10.54
C ASP A 14 27.84 -7.27 -11.84
N GLY A 15 27.51 -6.00 -11.74
CA GLY A 15 26.85 -5.24 -12.80
C GLY A 15 27.83 -4.56 -13.75
N ASP A 16 29.10 -4.40 -13.37
CA ASP A 16 30.14 -3.79 -14.19
C ASP A 16 31.19 -4.78 -14.72
N GLY A 17 31.18 -6.02 -14.24
CA GLY A 17 31.99 -7.14 -14.71
C GLY A 17 33.41 -7.16 -14.16
N ASP A 18 33.69 -6.49 -13.05
CA ASP A 18 35.03 -6.41 -12.45
C ASP A 18 35.40 -7.63 -11.57
N GLY A 19 34.46 -8.57 -11.40
CA GLY A 19 34.59 -9.77 -10.59
C GLY A 19 34.20 -9.60 -9.13
N LYS A 20 33.63 -8.45 -8.73
CA LYS A 20 33.17 -8.17 -7.37
C LYS A 20 31.72 -7.68 -7.39
N VAL A 21 31.05 -7.82 -6.25
CA VAL A 21 29.74 -7.19 -6.01
C VAL A 21 29.91 -6.15 -4.91
N ASP A 22 30.11 -4.89 -5.29
CA ASP A 22 30.28 -3.73 -4.41
C ASP A 22 29.01 -2.87 -4.34
N LEU A 23 28.11 -3.24 -3.42
CA LEU A 23 26.88 -2.47 -3.14
C LEU A 23 27.09 -1.13 -2.42
N ARG A 24 28.34 -0.73 -2.15
CA ARG A 24 28.67 0.55 -1.52
C ARG A 24 29.14 1.58 -2.55
N ASN A 25 29.96 1.17 -3.51
CA ASN A 25 30.61 2.10 -4.43
C ASN A 25 30.28 1.87 -5.91
N SER A 26 29.73 0.71 -6.31
CA SER A 26 29.34 0.45 -7.70
C SER A 26 27.84 0.68 -7.91
N VAL A 27 27.51 1.72 -8.69
CA VAL A 27 26.13 1.99 -9.11
C VAL A 27 25.56 0.85 -9.97
N PRO A 28 26.30 0.29 -10.95
CA PRO A 28 25.87 -0.91 -11.68
C PRO A 28 25.48 -2.07 -10.77
N ASP A 29 26.32 -2.42 -9.79
CA ASP A 29 26.05 -3.54 -8.87
C ASP A 29 24.81 -3.28 -8.02
N VAL A 30 24.66 -2.06 -7.52
CA VAL A 30 23.49 -1.62 -6.75
C VAL A 30 22.21 -1.81 -7.57
N ILE A 31 22.19 -1.36 -8.83
CA ILE A 31 21.02 -1.45 -9.70
C ILE A 31 20.73 -2.91 -10.06
N MET A 32 21.74 -3.65 -10.53
CA MET A 32 21.56 -5.03 -10.99
C MET A 32 21.19 -5.98 -9.85
N THR A 33 21.80 -5.82 -8.68
CA THR A 33 21.44 -6.60 -7.48
C THR A 33 20.02 -6.27 -7.00
N THR A 34 19.62 -4.99 -7.03
CA THR A 34 18.25 -4.60 -6.68
C THR A 34 17.24 -5.21 -7.66
N ALA A 35 17.53 -5.17 -8.96
CA ALA A 35 16.69 -5.78 -9.99
C ALA A 35 16.58 -7.30 -9.83
N SER A 36 17.70 -7.98 -9.57
CA SER A 36 17.76 -9.42 -9.28
C SER A 36 16.89 -9.79 -8.07
N LYS A 37 17.00 -9.03 -6.97
CA LYS A 37 16.19 -9.24 -5.78
C LYS A 37 14.70 -9.04 -6.08
N ILE A 38 14.30 -7.94 -6.72
CA ILE A 38 12.90 -7.67 -7.08
C ILE A 38 12.34 -8.75 -8.00
N GLN A 39 13.12 -9.20 -9.00
CA GLN A 39 12.73 -10.28 -9.90
C GLN A 39 12.52 -11.61 -9.14
N SER A 40 13.41 -11.95 -8.21
CA SER A 40 13.30 -13.17 -7.39
C SER A 40 12.04 -13.22 -6.51
N ARG A 41 11.43 -12.06 -6.23
CA ARG A 41 10.20 -11.91 -5.44
C ARG A 41 8.94 -11.89 -6.30
N GLY A 42 9.05 -12.20 -7.59
CA GLY A 42 7.90 -12.42 -8.48
C GLY A 42 7.47 -11.18 -9.26
N TRP A 43 8.33 -10.17 -9.42
CA TRP A 43 8.04 -9.01 -10.26
C TRP A 43 7.69 -9.44 -11.69
N LYS A 44 6.53 -8.96 -12.17
CA LYS A 44 6.01 -9.23 -13.51
C LYS A 44 6.36 -8.04 -14.41
N ARG A 45 7.24 -8.28 -15.37
CA ARG A 45 7.63 -7.26 -16.36
C ARG A 45 6.39 -6.71 -17.07
N ASP A 46 6.41 -5.40 -17.36
CA ASP A 46 5.38 -4.65 -18.09
C ASP A 46 3.98 -4.64 -17.43
N GLN A 47 3.85 -5.12 -16.19
CA GLN A 47 2.62 -4.96 -15.40
C GLN A 47 2.71 -3.73 -14.47
N PRO A 48 1.59 -3.02 -14.26
CA PRO A 48 1.53 -1.92 -13.31
C PRO A 48 1.76 -2.42 -11.88
N TRP A 49 2.23 -1.52 -11.01
CA TRP A 49 2.38 -1.78 -9.58
C TRP A 49 1.38 -0.96 -8.77
N VAL A 50 1.28 0.34 -9.01
CA VAL A 50 0.32 1.23 -8.38
C VAL A 50 -0.27 2.17 -9.41
N GLN A 51 -1.54 2.52 -9.25
CA GLN A 51 -2.23 3.51 -10.08
C GLN A 51 -3.11 4.38 -9.19
N GLU A 52 -2.91 5.70 -9.25
CA GLU A 52 -3.82 6.63 -8.61
C GLU A 52 -5.20 6.57 -9.27
N VAL A 53 -6.25 6.64 -8.46
CA VAL A 53 -7.65 6.65 -8.91
C VAL A 53 -8.47 7.64 -8.11
N ARG A 54 -9.61 8.05 -8.68
CA ARG A 54 -10.67 8.70 -7.90
C ARG A 54 -11.73 7.69 -7.54
N VAL A 55 -12.24 7.81 -6.32
CA VAL A 55 -13.31 6.98 -5.79
C VAL A 55 -14.57 7.84 -5.61
N PRO A 56 -15.78 7.26 -5.80
CA PRO A 56 -17.02 7.98 -5.55
C PRO A 56 -17.21 8.24 -4.06
N ASP A 57 -18.23 9.01 -3.71
CA ASP A 57 -18.60 9.23 -2.31
C ASP A 57 -19.11 7.94 -1.66
N GLU A 58 -19.84 7.12 -2.41
CA GLU A 58 -20.43 5.86 -1.92
C GLU A 58 -20.11 4.69 -2.85
N MET A 59 -19.66 3.60 -2.25
CA MET A 59 -19.42 2.29 -2.88
C MET A 59 -19.33 1.24 -1.77
N PRO A 60 -19.29 -0.08 -2.09
CA PRO A 60 -19.05 -1.12 -1.09
C PRO A 60 -17.65 -0.99 -0.44
N TRP A 61 -17.52 -0.13 0.56
CA TRP A 61 -16.23 0.19 1.21
C TRP A 61 -15.59 -1.05 1.85
N ASP A 62 -16.41 -2.00 2.31
CA ASP A 62 -15.97 -3.28 2.85
C ASP A 62 -15.19 -4.13 1.82
N GLN A 63 -15.42 -3.90 0.52
CA GLN A 63 -14.69 -4.55 -0.55
C GLN A 63 -13.31 -3.94 -0.80
N THR A 64 -13.00 -2.77 -0.25
CA THR A 64 -11.68 -2.14 -0.40
C THR A 64 -10.59 -2.90 0.36
N GLY A 65 -9.34 -2.47 0.21
CA GLY A 65 -8.18 -3.09 0.82
C GLY A 65 -7.19 -3.60 -0.22
N ARG A 66 -5.90 -3.59 0.14
CA ARG A 66 -4.81 -4.04 -0.73
C ARG A 66 -4.95 -5.51 -1.12
N THR A 67 -5.38 -6.35 -0.18
CA THR A 67 -5.43 -7.81 -0.33
C THR A 67 -6.68 -8.29 -1.05
N ASN A 68 -7.79 -7.55 -0.99
CA ASN A 68 -8.99 -7.88 -1.75
C ASN A 68 -8.87 -7.36 -3.18
N LYS A 69 -8.20 -8.15 -4.04
CA LYS A 69 -7.98 -7.78 -5.44
C LYS A 69 -9.15 -8.21 -6.33
N LEU A 70 -9.83 -7.23 -6.92
CA LEU A 70 -10.95 -7.43 -7.83
C LEU A 70 -10.57 -7.00 -9.26
N PRO A 71 -11.26 -7.53 -10.30
CA PRO A 71 -11.10 -7.03 -11.67
C PRO A 71 -11.35 -5.53 -11.75
N LEU A 72 -10.63 -4.82 -12.62
CA LEU A 72 -10.79 -3.37 -12.80
C LEU A 72 -12.21 -3.00 -13.24
N SER A 73 -12.84 -3.85 -14.05
CA SER A 73 -14.26 -3.71 -14.43
C SER A 73 -15.21 -3.65 -13.23
N GLN A 74 -14.91 -4.35 -12.12
CA GLN A 74 -15.72 -4.28 -10.91
C GLN A 74 -15.57 -2.92 -10.20
N TRP A 75 -14.35 -2.41 -10.11
CA TRP A 75 -14.09 -1.08 -9.55
C TRP A 75 -14.73 0.02 -10.40
N ALA A 76 -14.63 -0.09 -11.73
CA ALA A 76 -15.27 0.81 -12.67
C ALA A 76 -16.81 0.81 -12.53
N GLN A 77 -17.41 -0.38 -12.36
CA GLN A 77 -18.85 -0.52 -12.11
C GLN A 77 -19.30 0.19 -10.83
N TRP A 78 -18.45 0.21 -9.81
CA TRP A 78 -18.71 0.97 -8.58
C TRP A 78 -18.34 2.45 -8.69
N GLY A 79 -17.91 2.95 -9.85
CA GLY A 79 -17.67 4.37 -10.07
C GLY A 79 -16.24 4.83 -9.79
N VAL A 80 -15.28 3.92 -9.65
CA VAL A 80 -13.86 4.27 -9.61
C VAL A 80 -13.41 4.74 -10.99
N THR A 81 -12.72 5.88 -11.05
CA THR A 81 -12.25 6.49 -12.30
C THR A 81 -10.74 6.71 -12.28
N GLU A 82 -10.18 7.01 -13.45
CA GLU A 82 -8.86 7.64 -13.54
C GLU A 82 -8.83 9.00 -12.80
N PRO A 83 -7.64 9.54 -12.47
CA PRO A 83 -7.51 10.83 -11.80
C PRO A 83 -8.19 11.99 -12.56
N ASN A 84 -8.18 11.93 -13.90
CA ASN A 84 -8.80 12.91 -14.79
C ASN A 84 -10.34 12.77 -14.86
N GLY A 85 -10.95 11.77 -14.22
CA GLY A 85 -12.39 11.48 -14.26
C GLY A 85 -12.83 10.57 -15.40
N ASN A 86 -11.93 10.14 -16.28
CA ASN A 86 -12.24 9.19 -17.34
C ASN A 86 -12.55 7.80 -16.76
N PRO A 87 -13.37 6.98 -17.45
CA PRO A 87 -13.61 5.60 -17.06
C PRO A 87 -12.31 4.83 -16.87
N LEU A 88 -12.23 4.04 -15.80
CA LEU A 88 -11.11 3.14 -15.57
C LEU A 88 -11.06 2.07 -16.67
N ILE A 89 -9.93 1.96 -17.36
CA ILE A 89 -9.75 1.01 -18.46
C ILE A 89 -9.37 -0.36 -17.88
N ASP A 90 -10.18 -1.38 -18.16
CA ASP A 90 -9.87 -2.75 -17.78
C ASP A 90 -8.67 -3.27 -18.58
N ASN A 91 -7.62 -3.69 -17.87
CA ASN A 91 -6.39 -4.25 -18.42
C ASN A 91 -6.30 -5.78 -18.23
N GLY A 92 -7.39 -6.42 -17.79
CA GLY A 92 -7.45 -7.85 -17.51
C GLY A 92 -6.76 -8.28 -16.21
N LEU A 93 -6.23 -7.33 -15.44
CA LEU A 93 -5.61 -7.59 -14.14
C LEU A 93 -6.61 -7.37 -13.00
N LYS A 94 -6.22 -7.85 -11.83
CA LYS A 94 -6.91 -7.56 -10.57
C LYS A 94 -6.08 -6.57 -9.75
N ALA A 95 -6.77 -5.68 -9.05
CA ALA A 95 -6.14 -4.73 -8.16
C ALA A 95 -6.95 -4.59 -6.87
N GLY A 96 -6.25 -4.34 -5.76
CA GLY A 96 -6.86 -3.95 -4.50
C GLY A 96 -6.93 -2.43 -4.39
N LEU A 97 -7.98 -1.89 -3.77
CA LEU A 97 -8.14 -0.44 -3.58
C LEU A 97 -7.57 -0.03 -2.23
N ALA A 98 -6.42 0.65 -2.26
CA ALA A 98 -5.70 1.09 -1.07
C ALA A 98 -6.00 2.55 -0.74
N LEU A 99 -6.40 2.79 0.52
CA LEU A 99 -6.82 4.09 1.04
C LEU A 99 -5.90 4.49 2.21
N PRO A 100 -4.68 5.01 1.94
CA PRO A 100 -3.71 5.32 2.98
C PRO A 100 -4.26 6.26 4.06
N MET A 101 -5.16 7.19 3.69
CA MET A 101 -5.74 8.19 4.58
C MET A 101 -7.28 8.20 4.56
N GLY A 102 -7.89 7.01 4.45
CA GLY A 102 -9.35 6.83 4.39
C GLY A 102 -9.97 7.24 3.06
N ARG A 103 -11.29 7.06 2.93
CA ARG A 103 -12.01 7.24 1.65
C ARG A 103 -12.00 8.68 1.11
N LYS A 104 -11.76 9.66 1.98
CA LYS A 104 -11.66 11.09 1.63
C LYS A 104 -10.23 11.54 1.29
N GLY A 105 -9.23 10.67 1.49
CA GLY A 105 -7.84 10.89 1.11
C GLY A 105 -7.52 10.38 -0.29
N PRO A 106 -6.23 10.35 -0.67
CA PRO A 106 -5.80 9.81 -1.95
C PRO A 106 -6.09 8.30 -2.02
N ALA A 107 -6.40 7.80 -3.21
CA ALA A 107 -6.77 6.42 -3.44
C ALA A 107 -5.91 5.80 -4.55
N PHE A 108 -5.51 4.54 -4.35
CA PHE A 108 -4.62 3.85 -5.27
C PHE A 108 -5.09 2.42 -5.52
N LEU A 109 -5.15 2.02 -6.78
CA LEU A 109 -5.16 0.62 -7.15
C LEU A 109 -3.75 0.04 -6.94
N THR A 110 -3.69 -1.11 -6.27
CA THR A 110 -2.46 -1.84 -5.97
C THR A 110 -2.51 -3.22 -6.63
N TYR A 111 -1.53 -3.49 -7.49
CA TYR A 111 -1.44 -4.71 -8.30
C TYR A 111 -0.50 -5.74 -7.67
N ASP A 112 -0.25 -6.87 -8.31
CA ASP A 112 0.69 -7.89 -7.82
C ASP A 112 2.11 -7.36 -7.67
N ASN A 113 2.55 -6.49 -8.58
CA ASN A 113 3.86 -5.86 -8.46
C ASN A 113 3.99 -4.93 -7.25
N PHE A 114 2.88 -4.42 -6.70
CA PHE A 114 2.93 -3.66 -5.44
C PHE A 114 3.34 -4.54 -4.27
N ASP A 115 2.92 -5.81 -4.26
CA ASP A 115 3.21 -6.72 -3.15
C ASP A 115 4.71 -7.01 -3.03
N VAL A 116 5.45 -6.94 -4.14
CA VAL A 116 6.92 -7.04 -4.15
C VAL A 116 7.59 -5.91 -3.35
N TYR A 117 6.99 -4.72 -3.27
CA TYR A 117 7.51 -3.64 -2.42
C TYR A 117 7.41 -4.00 -0.94
N LEU A 118 6.38 -4.77 -0.53
CA LEU A 118 6.21 -5.20 0.85
C LEU A 118 7.20 -6.31 1.23
N GLU A 119 7.58 -7.16 0.27
CA GLU A 119 8.68 -8.13 0.44
C GLU A 119 10.04 -7.46 0.69
N TRP A 120 10.19 -6.20 0.28
CA TRP A 120 11.35 -5.40 0.64
C TRP A 120 11.23 -4.77 2.03
N ASN A 121 10.06 -4.17 2.33
CA ASN A 121 9.78 -3.56 3.62
C ASN A 121 8.29 -3.69 3.94
N GLN A 122 7.97 -4.37 5.05
CA GLN A 122 6.61 -4.69 5.47
C GLN A 122 5.77 -3.46 5.90
N SER A 123 6.33 -2.24 5.86
CA SER A 123 5.58 -1.00 6.09
C SER A 123 4.83 -0.56 4.83
N PHE A 124 3.50 -0.60 4.90
CA PHE A 124 2.63 -0.15 3.80
C PHE A 124 2.88 1.31 3.38
N THR A 125 3.02 2.24 4.34
CA THR A 125 3.27 3.65 4.02
C THR A 125 4.61 3.84 3.31
N TYR A 126 5.65 3.13 3.77
CA TYR A 126 6.96 3.14 3.11
C TYR A 126 6.88 2.60 1.67
N ALA A 127 6.28 1.41 1.51
CA ALA A 127 6.12 0.75 0.22
C ALA A 127 5.30 1.61 -0.76
N LEU A 128 4.19 2.20 -0.29
CA LEU A 128 3.36 3.10 -1.10
C LEU A 128 4.12 4.36 -1.50
N THR A 129 4.91 4.95 -0.60
CA THR A 129 5.72 6.13 -0.91
C THR A 129 6.74 5.82 -2.00
N ALA A 130 7.47 4.72 -1.88
CA ALA A 130 8.45 4.29 -2.89
C ALA A 130 7.78 3.96 -4.24
N ALA A 131 6.64 3.28 -4.21
CA ALA A 131 5.86 2.93 -5.39
C ALA A 131 5.33 4.18 -6.13
N VAL A 132 4.76 5.14 -5.41
CA VAL A 132 4.26 6.41 -6.01
C VAL A 132 5.43 7.28 -6.47
N MET A 133 6.56 7.29 -5.76
CA MET A 133 7.77 7.98 -6.25
C MET A 133 8.27 7.40 -7.57
N ALA A 134 8.21 6.08 -7.75
CA ALA A 134 8.56 5.43 -9.01
C ALA A 134 7.63 5.86 -10.17
N THR A 135 6.33 6.06 -9.92
CA THR A 135 5.41 6.56 -10.97
C THR A 135 5.75 8.00 -11.36
N ARG A 136 6.19 8.83 -10.41
CA ARG A 136 6.65 10.21 -10.67
C ARG A 136 7.89 10.24 -11.56
N PHE A 137 8.85 9.33 -11.34
CA PHE A 137 10.00 9.18 -12.25
C PHE A 137 9.60 8.70 -13.65
N ALA A 138 8.52 7.92 -13.76
CA ALA A 138 7.93 7.50 -15.03
C ALA A 138 7.03 8.57 -15.69
N GLY A 139 6.95 9.79 -15.13
CA GLY A 139 6.22 10.91 -15.72
C GLY A 139 4.79 11.09 -15.25
N ALA A 140 4.30 10.31 -14.27
CA ALA A 140 2.98 10.56 -13.67
C ALA A 140 2.95 11.95 -13.01
N PRO A 141 1.80 12.66 -13.00
CA PRO A 141 1.64 13.94 -12.31
C PRO A 141 1.68 13.79 -10.77
N GLN A 142 1.62 14.91 -10.06
CA GLN A 142 1.45 14.87 -8.60
C GLN A 142 0.05 14.33 -8.31
N PHE A 143 -0.05 13.40 -7.35
CA PHE A 143 -1.36 12.87 -6.94
C PHE A 143 -2.19 13.92 -6.20
N ASP A 144 -3.51 13.79 -6.27
CA ASP A 144 -4.45 14.60 -5.53
C ASP A 144 -4.52 14.12 -4.07
N PRO A 145 -4.07 14.92 -3.08
CA PRO A 145 -4.17 14.54 -1.68
C PRO A 145 -5.62 14.48 -1.18
N ARG A 146 -6.59 15.03 -1.93
CA ARG A 146 -8.00 15.18 -1.55
C ARG A 146 -8.13 15.86 -0.18
N THR A 147 -9.12 15.49 0.62
CA THR A 147 -9.39 16.11 1.93
C THR A 147 -9.60 15.01 2.97
N PRO A 148 -8.51 14.32 3.36
CA PRO A 148 -8.60 13.20 4.30
C PRO A 148 -9.13 13.67 5.65
N GLU A 149 -9.81 12.77 6.34
CA GLU A 149 -10.26 13.03 7.71
C GLU A 149 -9.06 13.03 8.65
N GLN A 150 -9.16 13.78 9.74
CA GLN A 150 -8.11 13.80 10.75
C GLN A 150 -7.91 12.39 11.31
N GLY A 151 -6.70 11.85 11.14
CA GLY A 151 -6.28 10.61 11.78
C GLY A 151 -5.96 10.83 13.26
N LEU A 152 -5.89 9.75 14.02
CA LEU A 152 -5.48 9.77 15.43
C LEU A 152 -4.02 10.19 15.62
N SER A 153 -3.73 10.86 16.74
CA SER A 153 -2.36 11.02 17.24
C SER A 153 -1.76 9.67 17.69
N GLY A 154 -0.45 9.62 17.94
CA GLY A 154 0.21 8.39 18.42
C GLY A 154 -0.40 7.85 19.73
N ASP A 155 -0.72 8.72 20.69
CA ASP A 155 -1.32 8.30 21.95
C ASP A 155 -2.78 7.84 21.78
N GLN A 156 -3.53 8.53 20.93
CA GLN A 156 -4.90 8.11 20.58
C GLN A 156 -4.90 6.78 19.82
N MET A 157 -3.92 6.55 18.95
CA MET A 157 -3.76 5.29 18.23
C MET A 157 -3.45 4.14 19.18
N LYS A 158 -2.58 4.34 20.17
CA LYS A 158 -2.34 3.33 21.22
C LYS A 158 -3.61 3.03 21.99
N ALA A 159 -4.38 4.05 22.36
CA ALA A 159 -5.67 3.84 23.02
C ALA A 159 -6.65 3.03 22.15
N LEU A 160 -6.71 3.32 20.84
CA LEU A 160 -7.50 2.55 19.88
C LEU A 160 -7.04 1.08 19.82
N GLN A 161 -5.73 0.84 19.65
CA GLN A 161 -5.15 -0.50 19.59
C GLN A 161 -5.44 -1.30 20.88
N THR A 162 -5.26 -0.73 22.06
CA THR A 162 -5.62 -1.38 23.35
C THR A 162 -7.11 -1.73 23.40
N LYS A 163 -8.00 -0.84 22.97
CA LYS A 163 -9.45 -1.12 22.94
C LYS A 163 -9.80 -2.23 21.94
N LEU A 164 -9.16 -2.26 20.78
CA LEU A 164 -9.37 -3.31 19.77
C LEU A 164 -8.85 -4.66 20.27
N GLU A 165 -7.68 -4.70 20.88
CA GLU A 165 -7.10 -5.90 21.50
C GLU A 165 -8.00 -6.44 22.61
N ALA A 166 -8.54 -5.57 23.48
CA ALA A 166 -9.49 -5.95 24.52
C ALA A 166 -10.81 -6.54 23.97
N LYS A 167 -11.16 -6.25 22.72
CA LYS A 167 -12.31 -6.87 22.00
C LYS A 167 -11.93 -8.17 21.29
N GLY A 168 -10.67 -8.59 21.35
CA GLY A 168 -10.17 -9.84 20.76
C GLY A 168 -9.63 -9.70 19.33
N TYR A 169 -9.38 -8.48 18.85
CA TYR A 169 -8.73 -8.27 17.56
C TYR A 169 -7.20 -8.36 17.68
N ASP A 170 -6.55 -9.01 16.71
CA ASP A 170 -5.10 -8.91 16.53
C ASP A 170 -4.77 -7.54 15.90
N VAL A 171 -4.09 -6.69 16.66
CA VAL A 171 -3.56 -5.40 16.21
C VAL A 171 -2.04 -5.41 16.03
N GLY A 172 -1.38 -6.55 16.24
CA GLY A 172 0.06 -6.64 16.40
C GLY A 172 0.51 -6.02 17.73
N THR A 173 1.46 -5.09 17.68
CA THR A 173 1.95 -4.39 18.87
C THR A 173 1.17 -3.10 19.09
N VAL A 174 0.84 -2.78 20.35
CA VAL A 174 0.31 -1.46 20.74
C VAL A 174 1.43 -0.41 20.74
N ASP A 175 1.78 0.08 19.56
CA ASP A 175 2.91 0.98 19.31
C ASP A 175 2.49 2.38 18.83
N GLY A 176 1.20 2.57 18.52
CA GLY A 176 0.66 3.80 17.95
C GLY A 176 0.86 3.92 16.43
N ILE A 177 1.24 2.83 15.75
CA ILE A 177 1.44 2.77 14.31
C ILE A 177 0.26 2.08 13.64
N LEU A 178 -0.24 2.67 12.55
CA LEU A 178 -1.27 2.06 11.71
C LEU A 178 -0.68 0.98 10.79
N GLY A 179 -0.34 -0.15 11.39
CA GLY A 179 0.10 -1.35 10.67
C GLY A 179 -1.04 -2.10 9.98
N THR A 180 -0.71 -3.15 9.25
CA THR A 180 -1.68 -4.01 8.55
C THR A 180 -2.71 -4.61 9.51
N ASN A 181 -2.27 -5.21 10.61
CA ASN A 181 -3.16 -5.84 11.59
C ASN A 181 -4.11 -4.82 12.23
N THR A 182 -3.57 -3.69 12.71
CA THR A 182 -4.38 -2.57 13.23
C THR A 182 -5.43 -2.10 12.21
N ARG A 183 -5.05 -1.94 10.94
CA ARG A 183 -5.97 -1.50 9.88
C ARG A 183 -7.08 -2.52 9.61
N GLU A 184 -6.78 -3.80 9.60
CA GLU A 184 -7.80 -4.85 9.44
C GLU A 184 -8.74 -4.93 10.65
N ALA A 185 -8.23 -4.76 11.87
CA ALA A 185 -9.04 -4.66 13.08
C ALA A 185 -9.99 -3.45 13.02
N ILE A 186 -9.49 -2.29 12.58
CA ILE A 186 -10.30 -1.08 12.35
C ILE A 186 -11.41 -1.36 11.34
N ARG A 187 -11.11 -2.00 10.20
CA ARG A 187 -12.10 -2.29 9.16
C ARG A 187 -13.23 -3.18 9.70
N LYS A 188 -12.90 -4.23 10.44
CA LYS A 188 -13.89 -5.11 11.08
C LYS A 188 -14.79 -4.33 12.04
N GLU A 189 -14.22 -3.39 12.78
CA GLU A 189 -14.95 -2.63 13.77
C GLU A 189 -15.77 -1.48 13.17
N GLN A 190 -15.30 -0.86 12.09
CA GLN A 190 -16.11 0.03 11.25
C GLN A 190 -17.34 -0.71 10.72
N MET A 191 -17.16 -1.92 10.21
CA MET A 191 -18.27 -2.76 9.73
C MET A 191 -19.27 -3.06 10.86
N ARG A 192 -18.78 -3.49 12.04
CA ARG A 192 -19.64 -3.76 13.21
C ARG A 192 -20.44 -2.54 13.66
N LEU A 193 -19.85 -1.35 13.55
CA LEU A 193 -20.43 -0.07 13.97
C LEU A 193 -21.28 0.61 12.89
N GLY A 194 -21.37 0.04 11.69
CA GLY A 194 -22.06 0.66 10.54
C GLY A 194 -21.38 1.94 10.03
N LEU A 195 -20.07 2.06 10.24
CA LEU A 195 -19.25 3.14 9.68
C LEU A 195 -18.72 2.74 8.29
N PRO A 196 -18.35 3.71 7.43
CA PRO A 196 -17.63 3.41 6.19
C PRO A 196 -16.36 2.60 6.47
N VAL A 197 -16.20 1.47 5.77
CA VAL A 197 -15.10 0.51 6.00
C VAL A 197 -13.87 0.89 5.17
N ASP A 198 -13.15 1.93 5.59
CA ASP A 198 -11.97 2.45 4.89
C ASP A 198 -10.63 2.19 5.62
N GLY A 199 -10.70 1.61 6.82
CA GLY A 199 -9.53 1.30 7.64
C GLY A 199 -8.83 2.53 8.22
N TRP A 200 -9.46 3.71 8.17
CA TRP A 200 -8.86 4.94 8.71
C TRP A 200 -9.27 5.16 10.16
N PRO A 201 -8.29 5.31 11.08
CA PRO A 201 -8.56 5.55 12.48
C PRO A 201 -8.90 7.03 12.69
N THR A 202 -10.19 7.32 12.82
CA THR A 202 -10.70 8.65 13.12
C THR A 202 -11.01 8.82 14.61
N PRO A 203 -11.05 10.07 15.12
CA PRO A 203 -11.56 10.35 16.47
C PRO A 203 -12.97 9.81 16.71
N GLU A 204 -13.83 9.82 15.69
CA GLU A 204 -15.18 9.25 15.76
C GLU A 204 -15.15 7.75 16.04
N LEU A 205 -14.31 6.98 15.34
CA LEU A 205 -14.16 5.56 15.59
C LEU A 205 -13.73 5.30 17.03
N LEU A 206 -12.68 6.00 17.51
CA LEU A 206 -12.16 5.83 18.86
C LEU A 206 -13.22 6.13 19.95
N ALA A 207 -14.09 7.10 19.71
CA ALA A 207 -15.19 7.45 20.61
C ALA A 207 -16.29 6.38 20.66
N LYS A 208 -16.45 5.57 19.60
CA LYS A 208 -17.44 4.48 19.50
C LYS A 208 -16.93 3.11 19.97
N LEU A 209 -15.63 2.97 20.26
CA LEU A 209 -15.01 1.75 20.80
C LEU A 209 -15.20 1.58 22.31
#